data_AF-A0A3R9MPE0-F1
#
_entry.id   AF-A0A3R9MPE0-F1
#
_cell.length_a   1.000
_cell.length_b   1.000
_cell.length_c   1.000
_cell.angle_alpha   90.00
_cell.angle_beta   90.00
_cell.angle_gamma   90.00
#
_symmetry.space_group_name_H-M   'P 1'
#
loop_
_entity.id
_entity.type
_entity.pdbx_description
1 polymer ?
#
loop_
_entity_poly.entity_id
_entity_poly.type
_entity_poly.pdbx_seq_one_letter_code
_entity_poly.pdbx_strand_id
1 'polypeptide(L)'
;MTNKQRYYYLQAEVCELLPPYAVDMAIRAGYGQQYESAARRLSHVKQGKIANLPDLIALVEYALPTYAIPARLRPQGEEAEVPLFEK
;
A
#
# COMPACT_ATOMS: atom_id res chain seq x y z
N MET A 1 16.01 0.47 7.86
CA MET A 1 15.24 -0.60 7.19
C MET A 1 15.01 -0.16 5.77
N THR A 2 15.00 -1.08 4.80
CA THR A 2 14.63 -0.73 3.41
C THR A 2 13.11 -0.65 3.28
N ASN A 3 12.61 0.04 2.25
CA ASN A 3 11.17 0.02 1.92
C ASN A 3 10.61 -1.40 1.78
N LYS A 4 11.38 -2.31 1.18
CA LYS A 4 10.99 -3.72 1.03
C LYS A 4 10.86 -4.43 2.38
N GLN A 5 11.78 -4.18 3.31
CA GLN A 5 11.67 -4.71 4.68
C GLN A 5 10.43 -4.14 5.39
N ARG A 6 10.25 -2.81 5.39
CA ARG A 6 9.09 -2.15 6.00
C ARG A 6 7.77 -2.67 5.42
N TYR A 7 7.73 -2.90 4.11
CA TYR A 7 6.59 -3.49 3.41
C TYR A 7 6.23 -4.87 3.99
N TYR A 8 7.19 -5.79 4.12
CA TYR A 8 6.88 -7.13 4.64
C TYR A 8 6.48 -7.11 6.12
N TYR A 9 7.09 -6.24 6.93
CA TYR A 9 6.67 -6.07 8.32
C TYR A 9 5.24 -5.54 8.40
N LEU A 10 4.91 -4.48 7.65
CA LEU A 10 3.55 -3.95 7.63
C LEU A 10 2.57 -4.99 7.09
N GLN A 11 2.90 -5.69 6.00
CA GLN A 11 2.05 -6.71 5.41
C GLN A 11 1.76 -7.84 6.40
N ALA A 12 2.75 -8.29 7.18
CA ALA A 12 2.54 -9.30 8.21
C ALA A 12 1.64 -8.79 9.35
N GLU A 13 1.67 -7.50 9.69
CA GLU A 13 0.79 -6.93 10.70
C GLU A 13 -0.66 -6.79 10.22
N VAL A 14 -0.88 -6.49 8.92
CA VAL A 14 -2.20 -6.15 8.38
C VAL A 14 -2.84 -7.22 7.49
N CYS A 15 -2.16 -8.32 7.16
CA CYS A 15 -2.67 -9.29 6.18
C CYS A 15 -4.00 -9.94 6.60
N GLU A 16 -4.20 -10.18 7.89
CA GLU A 16 -5.45 -10.72 8.44
C GLU A 16 -6.50 -9.63 8.72
N LEU A 17 -6.08 -8.37 8.77
CA LEU A 17 -6.95 -7.24 9.07
C LEU A 17 -7.51 -6.59 7.80
N LEU A 18 -6.75 -6.59 6.71
CA LEU A 18 -7.12 -5.92 5.46
C LEU A 18 -8.38 -6.53 4.86
N PRO A 19 -9.48 -5.78 4.75
CA PRO A 19 -10.73 -6.31 4.23
C PRO A 19 -10.62 -6.66 2.74
N PRO A 20 -11.45 -7.59 2.23
CA PRO A 20 -11.48 -7.98 0.81
C PRO A 20 -11.58 -6.78 -0.13
N TYR A 21 -12.40 -5.79 0.24
CA TYR A 21 -12.70 -4.57 -0.52
C TYR A 21 -11.67 -3.43 -0.39
N ALA A 22 -10.51 -3.66 0.26
CA ALA A 22 -9.51 -2.61 0.48
C ALA A 22 -9.01 -1.93 -0.82
N VAL A 23 -8.91 -2.70 -1.91
CA VAL A 23 -8.52 -2.17 -3.22
C VAL A 23 -9.60 -1.22 -3.76
N ASP A 24 -10.87 -1.62 -3.68
CA ASP A 24 -11.99 -0.80 -4.15
C ASP A 24 -12.11 0.51 -3.36
N MET A 25 -11.88 0.44 -2.05
CA MET A 25 -11.83 1.62 -1.17
C MET A 25 -10.77 2.62 -1.63
N ALA A 26 -9.53 2.16 -1.86
CA ALA A 26 -8.43 3.03 -2.28
C ALA A 26 -8.71 3.68 -3.66
N ILE A 27 -9.24 2.90 -4.61
CA ILE A 27 -9.60 3.40 -5.94
C ILE A 27 -10.74 4.43 -5.87
N ARG A 28 -11.78 4.17 -5.06
CA ARG A 28 -12.89 5.11 -4.84
C ARG A 28 -12.45 6.39 -4.15
N ALA A 29 -11.42 6.31 -3.29
CA ALA A 29 -10.80 7.46 -2.66
C ALA A 29 -9.90 8.27 -3.61
N GLY A 30 -9.76 7.87 -4.87
CA GLY A 30 -8.97 8.58 -5.87
C GLY A 30 -7.53 8.08 -6.02
N TYR A 31 -7.10 7.10 -5.22
CA TYR A 31 -5.71 6.63 -5.27
C TYR A 31 -5.41 5.90 -6.57
N GLY A 32 -4.45 6.42 -7.33
CA GLY A 32 -3.99 5.81 -8.58
C GLY A 32 -4.99 5.90 -9.73
N GLN A 33 -6.06 6.72 -9.64
CA GLN A 33 -7.04 6.87 -10.72
C GLN A 33 -6.43 7.36 -12.04
N GLN A 34 -5.28 8.02 -11.98
CA GLN A 34 -4.52 8.43 -13.17
C GLN A 34 -3.84 7.26 -13.90
N TYR A 35 -3.93 6.02 -13.39
CA TYR A 35 -3.34 4.83 -13.99
C TYR A 35 -4.39 3.75 -14.23
N GLU A 36 -4.51 3.31 -15.49
CA GLU A 36 -5.46 2.26 -15.90
C GLU A 36 -5.23 0.94 -15.13
N SER A 37 -3.98 0.66 -14.77
CA SER A 37 -3.57 -0.58 -14.09
C SER A 37 -3.61 -0.52 -12.56
N ALA A 38 -4.08 0.58 -11.96
CA ALA A 38 -4.01 0.80 -10.51
C ALA A 38 -4.69 -0.31 -9.69
N ALA A 39 -5.91 -0.72 -10.06
CA ALA A 39 -6.63 -1.77 -9.34
C ALA A 39 -5.87 -3.11 -9.35
N ARG A 40 -5.29 -3.49 -10.50
CA ARG A 40 -4.48 -4.70 -10.63
C ARG A 40 -3.21 -4.63 -9.78
N ARG A 41 -2.53 -3.48 -9.78
CA ARG A 41 -1.32 -3.24 -8.98
C ARG A 41 -1.62 -3.34 -7.49
N LEU A 42 -2.63 -2.63 -7.01
CA LEU A 42 -3.06 -2.68 -5.61
C LEU A 42 -3.44 -4.10 -5.18
N SER A 43 -4.08 -4.88 -6.06
CA SER A 43 -4.37 -6.29 -5.82
C SER A 43 -3.09 -7.12 -5.66
N HIS A 44 -2.08 -6.92 -6.52
CA HIS A 44 -0.80 -7.60 -6.40
C HIS A 44 -0.03 -7.23 -5.13
N VAL A 45 -0.08 -5.96 -4.71
CA VAL A 45 0.50 -5.46 -3.46
C VAL A 45 -0.19 -6.12 -2.27
N LYS A 46 -1.53 -6.07 -2.21
CA LYS A 46 -2.30 -6.75 -1.16
C LYS A 46 -1.96 -8.24 -1.05
N GLN A 47 -1.78 -8.92 -2.18
CA GLN A 47 -1.45 -10.34 -2.28
C GLN A 47 0.03 -10.69 -1.98
N GLY A 48 0.92 -9.69 -1.80
CA GLY A 48 2.34 -9.97 -1.57
C GLY A 48 3.15 -10.28 -2.83
N LYS A 49 2.55 -10.17 -4.03
CA LYS A 49 3.22 -10.43 -5.31
C LYS A 49 4.18 -9.31 -5.69
N ILE A 50 3.90 -8.08 -5.27
CA ILE A 50 4.73 -6.89 -5.51
C ILE A 50 4.95 -6.19 -4.17
N ALA A 51 6.22 -6.03 -3.78
CA ALA A 51 6.57 -5.29 -2.59
C ALA A 51 6.64 -3.78 -2.89
N ASN A 52 5.52 -3.08 -2.65
CA ASN A 52 5.44 -1.63 -2.76
C ASN A 52 4.87 -1.04 -1.47
N LEU A 53 5.71 -0.34 -0.70
CA LEU A 53 5.33 0.21 0.59
C LEU A 53 4.29 1.34 0.48
N PRO A 54 4.44 2.35 -0.40
CA PRO A 54 3.43 3.40 -0.57
C PRO A 54 2.03 2.87 -0.88
N ASP A 55 1.92 1.91 -1.80
CA ASP A 55 0.64 1.30 -2.17
C ASP A 55 0.01 0.54 -0.99
N LEU A 56 0.82 -0.20 -0.22
CA LEU A 56 0.35 -0.92 0.95
C LEU A 56 -0.13 0.05 2.04
N ILE A 57 0.58 1.15 2.26
CA ILE A 57 0.17 2.20 3.19
C ILE A 57 -1.15 2.81 2.75
N ALA A 58 -1.32 3.13 1.46
CA ALA A 58 -2.58 3.65 0.96
C ALA A 58 -3.74 2.67 1.22
N LEU A 59 -3.54 1.38 0.93
CA LEU A 59 -4.55 0.35 1.23
C LEU A 59 -4.93 0.34 2.72
N VAL A 60 -3.96 0.43 3.62
CA VAL A 60 -4.19 0.45 5.07
C VAL A 60 -4.89 1.73 5.50
N GLU A 61 -4.45 2.90 5.04
CA GLU A 61 -5.04 4.19 5.43
C GLU A 61 -6.50 4.32 4.98
N TYR A 62 -6.82 3.83 3.77
CA TYR A 62 -8.21 3.86 3.29
C TYR A 62 -9.07 2.77 3.91
N ALA A 63 -8.57 1.54 4.03
CA ALA A 63 -9.40 0.40 4.42
C ALA A 63 -9.42 0.12 5.93
N LEU A 64 -8.42 0.61 6.68
CA LEU A 64 -8.24 0.44 8.12
C LEU A 64 -7.98 1.80 8.81
N PRO A 65 -8.94 2.73 8.81
CA PRO A 65 -8.73 4.09 9.31
C PRO A 65 -8.38 4.15 10.82
N THR A 66 -8.70 3.11 11.59
CA THR A 66 -8.35 3.01 13.01
C THR A 66 -6.97 2.40 13.25
N TYR A 67 -6.31 1.87 12.21
CA TYR A 67 -4.98 1.27 12.33
C TYR A 67 -3.90 2.36 12.26
N ALA A 68 -3.20 2.56 13.37
CA ALA A 68 -2.08 3.50 13.42
C ALA A 68 -0.81 2.85 12.86
N ILE A 69 -0.45 3.15 11.60
CA ILE A 69 0.79 2.66 10.98
C ILE A 69 2.00 3.18 11.77
N PRO A 70 2.85 2.30 12.34
CA PRO A 70 4.01 2.71 13.10
C PRO A 70 4.98 3.58 12.27
N ALA A 71 5.52 4.65 12.86
CA ALA A 71 6.43 5.57 12.16
C ALA A 71 7.66 4.88 11.54
N ARG A 72 8.16 3.80 12.18
CA ARG A 72 9.28 2.98 11.67
C ARG A 72 8.96 2.28 10.34
N LEU A 73 7.67 2.08 10.04
CA LEU A 73 7.16 1.40 8.85
C LEU A 73 6.71 2.38 7.75
N ARG A 74 6.70 3.68 8.01
CA ARG A 74 6.47 4.70 6.97
C ARG A 74 7.75 4.90 6.12
N PRO A 75 7.64 5.38 4.86
CA PRO A 75 8.79 5.74 4.05
C PRO A 75 9.62 6.82 4.76
N GLN A 76 10.94 6.79 4.59
CA GLN A 76 11.86 7.75 5.22
C GLN A 76 12.73 8.44 4.14
N GLY A 77 12.80 9.77 4.14
CA GLY A 77 13.63 10.54 3.21
C GLY A 77 13.18 10.40 1.74
N GLU A 78 14.15 10.28 0.83
CA GLU A 78 13.95 10.19 -0.64
C GLU A 78 13.19 8.92 -1.09
N GLU A 79 12.97 7.95 -0.19
CA GLU A 79 12.21 6.72 -0.46
C GLU A 79 10.69 6.93 -0.64
N ALA A 80 10.19 8.14 -0.40
CA ALA A 80 8.76 8.50 -0.51
C ALA A 80 8.28 8.68 -1.97
N GLU A 81 9.20 8.83 -2.93
CA GLU A 81 8.90 9.39 -4.25
C GLU A 81 9.03 8.44 -5.43
N VAL A 82 9.20 7.13 -5.23
CA VAL A 82 9.24 6.18 -6.36
C VAL A 82 7.95 5.41 -6.46
N PRO A 83 6.87 6.02 -6.96
CA PRO A 83 5.77 5.21 -7.39
C PRO A 83 6.16 4.55 -8.71
N LEU A 84 5.94 3.23 -8.78
CA LEU A 84 6.34 2.37 -9.89
C LEU A 84 5.35 2.53 -11.07
N PHE A 85 5.05 3.77 -11.42
CA PHE A 85 4.15 4.12 -12.50
C PHE A 85 4.98 4.42 -13.75
N GLU A 86 5.03 3.49 -14.68
CA GLU A 86 5.21 3.85 -16.09
C GLU A 86 3.86 4.34 -16.62
N LYS A 87 3.88 5.42 -17.40
CA LYS A 87 2.70 6.03 -18.03
C LYS A 87 1.97 5.04 -18.92
#